data_AF-A0A7S4G8I6-F1
#
_entry.id   AF-A0A7S4G8I6-F1
#
_cell.length_a   1.000
_cell.length_b   1.000
_cell.length_c   1.000
_cell.angle_alpha   90.00
_cell.angle_beta   90.00
_cell.angle_gamma   90.00
#
_symmetry.space_group_name_H-M   'P 1'
#
loop_
_entity.id
_entity.type
_entity.pdbx_description
1 polymer ?
#
loop_
_entity_poly.entity_id
_entity_poly.type
_entity_poly.pdbx_seq_one_letter_code
_entity_poly.pdbx_strand_id
1 'polypeptide(L)'
;RMKALPEGQRRVVMSVIQTIDAWDYDVWSVQDFTDKGGLFYTAYALFVRWDFMRKFNMEEDIVINFMSQIEAGYHPNPYHNSMHGGDVMHIVHYILHQGGLKEKVQLSEEDTLAAIIAGMIHDYDHPGLNNNFHIKVQSYLATLY
;
A
#
# COMPACT_ATOMS: atom_id res chain seq x y z
N ARG A 1 -17.70 6.51 -4.66
CA ARG A 1 -17.20 7.04 -5.96
C ARG A 1 -16.16 8.11 -5.66
N MET A 2 -14.89 7.84 -6.00
CA MET A 2 -13.82 8.84 -5.88
C MET A 2 -14.18 10.06 -6.72
N LYS A 3 -14.07 11.25 -6.16
CA LYS A 3 -14.21 12.49 -6.94
C LYS A 3 -13.00 12.61 -7.86
N ALA A 4 -13.21 13.04 -9.09
CA ALA A 4 -12.11 13.27 -10.00
C ALA A 4 -11.20 14.38 -9.43
N LEU A 5 -9.89 14.10 -9.34
CA LEU A 5 -8.92 15.10 -8.90
C LEU A 5 -8.92 16.29 -9.88
N PRO A 6 -8.84 17.54 -9.37
CA PRO A 6 -8.50 18.72 -10.15
C PRO A 6 -7.28 18.47 -11.04
N GLU A 7 -7.27 19.07 -12.23
CA GLU A 7 -6.22 18.84 -13.23
C GLU A 7 -4.80 19.12 -12.71
N GLY A 8 -4.64 20.19 -11.90
CA GLY A 8 -3.37 20.52 -11.25
C GLY A 8 -2.87 19.40 -10.34
N GLN A 9 -3.73 18.90 -9.45
CA GLN A 9 -3.40 17.80 -8.53
C GLN A 9 -3.09 16.51 -9.31
N ARG A 10 -3.90 16.19 -10.33
CA ARG A 10 -3.69 15.02 -11.18
C ARG A 10 -2.31 15.03 -11.84
N ARG A 11 -1.87 16.17 -12.39
CA ARG A 11 -0.54 16.27 -13.02
C ARG A 11 0.59 15.96 -12.06
N VAL A 12 0.52 16.48 -10.83
CA VAL A 12 1.53 16.22 -9.80
C VAL A 12 1.53 14.74 -9.41
N VAL A 13 0.37 14.18 -9.08
CA VAL A 13 0.23 12.76 -8.72
C VAL A 13 0.78 11.86 -9.83
N MET A 14 0.43 12.14 -11.09
CA MET A 14 0.94 11.37 -12.23
C MET A 14 2.46 11.50 -12.40
N SER A 15 3.04 12.68 -12.18
CA SER A 15 4.50 12.85 -12.25
C SER A 15 5.23 12.05 -11.17
N VAL A 16 4.64 11.91 -9.98
CA VAL A 16 5.19 11.10 -8.89
C VAL A 16 5.00 9.61 -9.18
N ILE A 17 3.83 9.18 -9.65
CA ILE A 17 3.57 7.79 -10.05
C ILE A 17 4.52 7.32 -11.17
N GLN A 18 4.98 8.21 -12.05
CA GLN A 18 5.97 7.86 -13.08
C GLN A 18 7.33 7.46 -12.50
N THR A 19 7.63 7.82 -11.25
CA THR A 19 8.86 7.44 -10.56
C THR A 19 8.66 6.25 -9.60
N ILE A 20 7.60 5.46 -9.76
CA ILE A 20 7.25 4.33 -8.88
C ILE A 20 8.34 3.25 -8.74
N ASP A 21 9.26 3.17 -9.71
CA ASP A 21 10.39 2.25 -9.67
C ASP A 21 11.61 2.85 -8.92
N ALA A 22 11.60 4.13 -8.57
CA ALA A 22 12.73 4.83 -7.97
C ALA A 22 12.75 4.72 -6.44
N TRP A 23 13.95 4.70 -5.84
CA TRP A 23 14.11 4.63 -4.38
C TRP A 23 13.44 5.80 -3.65
N ASP A 24 13.49 6.98 -4.26
CA ASP A 24 12.98 8.24 -3.73
C ASP A 24 11.56 8.57 -4.21
N TYR A 25 10.78 7.56 -4.62
CA TYR A 25 9.34 7.71 -4.86
C TYR A 25 8.65 8.34 -3.64
N ASP A 26 7.92 9.44 -3.88
CA ASP A 26 7.36 10.26 -2.84
C ASP A 26 5.87 9.95 -2.59
N VAL A 27 5.62 8.91 -1.78
CA VAL A 27 4.25 8.56 -1.35
C VAL A 27 3.54 9.70 -0.60
N TRP A 28 4.29 10.62 0.01
CA TRP A 28 3.75 11.76 0.75
C TRP A 28 3.13 12.78 -0.19
N SER A 29 3.81 13.10 -1.30
CA SER A 29 3.21 13.92 -2.35
C SER A 29 1.91 13.31 -2.86
N VAL A 30 1.87 11.98 -3.07
CA VAL A 30 0.61 11.32 -3.46
C VAL A 30 -0.47 11.50 -2.39
N GLN A 31 -0.16 11.26 -1.13
CA GLN A 31 -1.07 11.45 0.01
C GLN A 31 -1.67 12.87 0.07
N ASP A 32 -0.82 13.89 -0.05
CA ASP A 32 -1.21 15.30 0.09
C ASP A 32 -2.05 15.79 -1.09
N PHE A 33 -1.68 15.41 -2.32
CA PHE A 33 -2.39 15.84 -3.53
C PHE A 33 -3.65 15.03 -3.84
N THR A 34 -3.92 13.97 -3.08
CA THR A 34 -5.11 13.11 -3.27
C THR A 34 -6.10 13.17 -2.12
N ASP A 35 -5.84 13.98 -1.09
CA ASP A 35 -6.63 14.05 0.14
C ASP A 35 -6.78 12.67 0.81
N LYS A 36 -5.62 12.08 1.15
CA LYS A 36 -5.44 10.81 1.88
C LYS A 36 -5.48 9.51 1.06
N GLY A 37 -5.13 9.57 -0.22
CA GLY A 37 -5.09 8.43 -1.14
C GLY A 37 -3.72 7.76 -1.34
N GLY A 38 -2.72 8.06 -0.50
CA GLY A 38 -1.33 7.65 -0.71
C GLY A 38 -1.17 6.14 -0.89
N LEU A 39 -1.89 5.31 -0.11
CA LEU A 39 -1.84 3.86 -0.23
C LEU A 39 -2.59 3.42 -1.49
N PHE A 40 -3.82 3.89 -1.68
CA PHE A 40 -4.68 3.47 -2.78
C PHE A 40 -4.04 3.72 -4.15
N TYR A 41 -3.59 4.94 -4.42
CA TYR A 41 -3.04 5.29 -5.74
C TYR A 41 -1.71 4.57 -6.00
N THR A 42 -0.87 4.42 -4.97
CA THR A 42 0.40 3.66 -5.08
C THR A 42 0.11 2.17 -5.33
N ALA A 43 -0.85 1.58 -4.61
CA ALA A 43 -1.23 0.18 -4.77
C ALA A 43 -1.79 -0.10 -6.17
N TYR A 44 -2.69 0.77 -6.64
CA TYR A 44 -3.25 0.67 -7.98
C TYR A 44 -2.16 0.77 -9.06
N ALA A 45 -1.25 1.75 -8.92
CA ALA A 45 -0.11 1.90 -9.84
C ALA A 45 0.79 0.65 -9.87
N LEU A 46 1.07 0.05 -8.71
CA LEU A 46 1.86 -1.19 -8.61
C LEU A 46 1.12 -2.38 -9.24
N PHE A 47 -0.19 -2.53 -9.03
CA PHE A 47 -0.97 -3.60 -9.65
C PHE A 47 -0.98 -3.51 -11.17
N VAL A 48 -1.02 -2.29 -11.72
CA VAL A 48 -0.84 -2.05 -13.16
C VAL A 48 0.60 -2.35 -13.59
N ARG A 49 1.60 -1.87 -12.85
CA ARG A 49 3.03 -2.04 -13.16
C ARG A 49 3.47 -3.50 -13.20
N TRP A 50 2.92 -4.34 -12.34
CA TRP A 50 3.16 -5.78 -12.30
C TRP A 50 2.19 -6.59 -13.16
N ASP A 51 1.16 -5.95 -13.72
CA ASP A 51 0.12 -6.57 -14.56
C ASP A 51 -0.64 -7.69 -13.82
N PHE A 52 -0.84 -7.52 -12.50
CA PHE A 52 -1.45 -8.54 -11.65
C PHE A 52 -2.90 -8.83 -12.04
N MET A 53 -3.67 -7.81 -12.37
CA MET A 53 -5.09 -7.99 -12.70
C MET A 53 -5.27 -8.94 -13.89
N ARG A 54 -4.45 -8.80 -14.94
CA ARG A 54 -4.48 -9.71 -16.08
C ARG A 54 -3.92 -11.09 -15.74
N LYS A 55 -2.76 -11.15 -15.07
CA LYS A 55 -2.09 -12.43 -14.74
C LYS A 55 -2.95 -13.34 -13.86
N PHE A 56 -3.72 -12.76 -12.95
CA PHE A 56 -4.55 -13.47 -11.98
C PHE A 56 -6.04 -13.39 -12.28
N ASN A 57 -6.44 -12.86 -13.44
CA ASN A 57 -7.84 -12.72 -13.85
C ASN A 57 -8.71 -12.02 -12.78
N MET A 58 -8.23 -10.89 -12.26
CA MET A 58 -8.93 -10.09 -11.25
C MET A 58 -9.80 -9.05 -11.92
N GLU A 59 -11.04 -8.91 -11.45
CA GLU A 59 -11.93 -7.82 -11.85
C GLU A 59 -11.46 -6.51 -11.22
N GLU A 60 -11.26 -5.48 -12.05
CA GLU A 60 -10.72 -4.18 -11.63
C GLU A 60 -11.58 -3.53 -10.53
N ASP A 61 -12.91 -3.61 -10.63
CA ASP A 61 -13.84 -3.08 -9.62
C ASP A 61 -13.66 -3.75 -8.25
N ILE A 62 -13.36 -5.06 -8.22
CA ILE A 62 -13.10 -5.80 -6.99
C ILE A 62 -11.77 -5.34 -6.38
N VAL A 63 -10.73 -5.16 -7.20
CA VAL A 63 -9.41 -4.69 -6.77
C VAL A 63 -9.49 -3.27 -6.21
N ILE A 64 -10.18 -2.36 -6.92
CA ILE A 64 -10.41 -0.99 -6.45
C ILE A 64 -11.16 -0.99 -5.12
N ASN A 65 -12.21 -1.80 -4.98
CA ASN A 65 -12.93 -1.89 -3.72
C ASN A 65 -12.05 -2.45 -2.59
N PHE A 66 -11.28 -3.49 -2.86
CA PHE A 66 -10.34 -4.07 -1.89
C PHE A 66 -9.34 -3.02 -1.39
N MET A 67 -8.63 -2.34 -2.29
CA MET A 67 -7.67 -1.28 -1.94
C MET A 67 -8.33 -0.14 -1.17
N SER A 68 -9.55 0.25 -1.55
CA SER A 68 -10.32 1.28 -0.85
C SER A 68 -10.65 0.89 0.60
N GLN A 69 -11.01 -0.38 0.83
CA GLN A 69 -11.28 -0.89 2.18
C GLN A 69 -9.99 -0.95 3.02
N ILE A 70 -8.87 -1.37 2.42
CA ILE A 70 -7.58 -1.38 3.11
C ILE A 70 -7.18 0.02 3.56
N GLU A 71 -7.20 1.00 2.66
CA GLU A 71 -6.86 2.40 3.02
C GLU A 71 -7.78 2.95 4.11
N ALA A 72 -9.08 2.67 4.03
CA ALA A 72 -10.07 3.14 5.01
C ALA A 72 -9.93 2.49 6.40
N GLY A 73 -9.36 1.28 6.49
CA GLY A 73 -9.14 0.59 7.77
C GLY A 73 -7.86 1.02 8.49
N TYR A 74 -7.01 1.85 7.88
CA TYR A 74 -5.91 2.47 8.61
C TYR A 74 -6.40 3.67 9.44
N HIS A 75 -6.07 3.67 10.72
CA HIS A 75 -6.40 4.76 11.62
C HIS A 75 -5.54 6.02 11.36
N PRO A 76 -6.03 7.23 11.72
CA PRO A 76 -5.27 8.48 11.62
C PRO A 76 -4.20 8.60 12.72
N ASN A 77 -3.42 7.55 12.93
CA ASN A 77 -2.29 7.54 13.84
C ASN A 77 -1.17 8.44 13.30
N PRO A 78 -0.30 9.00 14.17
CA PRO A 78 0.86 9.77 13.71
C PRO A 78 1.83 8.99 12.81
N TYR A 79 1.93 7.66 12.96
CA TYR A 79 2.84 6.82 12.18
C TYR A 79 2.15 5.63 11.51
N HIS A 80 1.61 4.65 12.27
CA HIS A 80 0.92 3.47 11.71
C HIS A 80 -0.44 3.84 11.09
N ASN A 81 -0.39 4.51 9.94
CA ASN A 81 -1.51 5.00 9.14
C ASN A 81 -1.34 4.53 7.68
N SER A 82 -2.28 4.87 6.80
CA SER A 82 -2.28 4.37 5.42
C SER A 82 -1.03 4.80 4.64
N MET A 83 -0.48 5.99 4.90
CA MET A 83 0.73 6.45 4.23
C MET A 83 1.95 5.59 4.61
N HIS A 84 2.06 5.13 5.86
CA HIS A 84 3.07 4.15 6.24
C HIS A 84 2.89 2.80 5.51
N GLY A 85 1.64 2.31 5.40
CA GLY A 85 1.33 1.11 4.62
C GLY A 85 1.73 1.26 3.13
N GLY A 86 1.46 2.42 2.54
CA GLY A 86 1.86 2.76 1.18
C GLY A 86 3.38 2.81 0.98
N ASP A 87 4.11 3.41 1.92
CA ASP A 87 5.58 3.49 1.92
C ASP A 87 6.22 2.09 1.97
N VAL A 88 5.82 1.26 2.95
CA VAL A 88 6.34 -0.11 3.10
C VAL A 88 6.06 -0.95 1.87
N MET A 89 4.83 -0.88 1.33
CA MET A 89 4.48 -1.57 0.08
C MET A 89 5.37 -1.14 -1.10
N HIS A 90 5.65 0.15 -1.25
CA HIS A 90 6.56 0.65 -2.28
C HIS A 90 8.00 0.15 -2.07
N ILE A 91 8.52 0.17 -0.84
CA ILE A 91 9.86 -0.36 -0.55
C ILE A 91 9.95 -1.87 -0.84
N VAL A 92 8.90 -2.64 -0.53
CA VAL A 92 8.82 -4.06 -0.93
C VAL A 92 8.91 -4.18 -2.45
N HIS A 93 8.16 -3.37 -3.22
CA HIS A 93 8.28 -3.34 -4.67
C HIS A 93 9.72 -3.04 -5.13
N TYR A 94 10.35 -2.01 -4.58
CA TYR A 94 11.71 -1.62 -4.95
C TYR A 94 12.70 -2.77 -4.71
N ILE A 95 12.65 -3.43 -3.55
CA ILE A 95 13.53 -4.56 -3.22
C ILE A 95 13.31 -5.73 -4.19
N LEU A 96 12.04 -6.04 -4.50
CA LEU A 96 11.70 -7.12 -5.43
C LEU A 96 12.16 -6.83 -6.85
N HIS A 97 11.96 -5.58 -7.32
CA HIS A 97 12.20 -5.18 -8.70
C HIS A 97 13.61 -4.61 -8.91
N GLN A 98 13.92 -3.42 -8.40
CA GLN A 98 15.22 -2.78 -8.58
C GLN A 98 16.34 -3.46 -7.78
N GLY A 99 16.03 -3.95 -6.57
CA GLY A 99 16.97 -4.76 -5.78
C GLY A 99 17.27 -6.14 -6.39
N GLY A 100 16.44 -6.56 -7.36
CA GLY A 100 16.55 -7.81 -8.09
C GLY A 100 16.24 -9.05 -7.25
N LEU A 101 15.57 -8.91 -6.09
CA LEU A 101 15.30 -10.05 -5.22
C LEU A 101 14.42 -11.10 -5.93
N LYS A 102 13.38 -10.66 -6.67
CA LYS A 102 12.50 -11.57 -7.41
C LYS A 102 13.28 -12.50 -8.34
N GLU A 103 14.20 -11.93 -9.12
CA GLU A 103 15.00 -12.70 -10.09
C GLU A 103 16.04 -13.58 -9.39
N LYS A 104 16.76 -13.05 -8.39
CA LYS A 104 17.83 -13.76 -7.69
C LYS A 104 17.36 -15.03 -6.99
N VAL A 105 16.18 -14.99 -6.37
CA VAL A 105 15.60 -16.13 -5.65
C VAL A 105 14.46 -16.80 -6.41
N GLN A 106 14.22 -16.40 -7.65
CA GLN A 106 13.22 -16.97 -8.56
C GLN A 106 11.80 -17.00 -7.96
N LEU A 107 11.38 -15.86 -7.37
CA LEU A 107 10.02 -15.72 -6.85
C LEU A 107 8.99 -15.82 -7.96
N SER A 108 7.95 -16.61 -7.72
CA SER A 108 6.80 -16.76 -8.60
C SER A 108 6.00 -15.45 -8.69
N GLU A 109 5.03 -15.40 -9.60
CA GLU A 109 4.12 -14.27 -9.67
C GLU A 109 3.26 -14.19 -8.40
N GLU A 110 2.86 -15.34 -7.86
CA GLU A 110 2.11 -15.50 -6.62
C GLU A 110 2.89 -14.93 -5.43
N ASP A 111 4.18 -15.26 -5.31
CA ASP A 111 5.04 -14.73 -4.25
C ASP A 111 5.17 -13.20 -4.35
N THR A 112 5.24 -12.68 -5.58
CA THR A 112 5.35 -11.24 -5.83
C THR A 112 4.07 -10.52 -5.43
N LEU A 113 2.92 -11.06 -5.85
CA LEU A 113 1.61 -10.53 -5.47
C LEU A 113 1.42 -10.59 -3.95
N ALA A 114 1.75 -11.72 -3.32
CA ALA A 114 1.62 -11.92 -1.89
C ALA A 114 2.50 -10.93 -1.11
N ALA A 115 3.73 -10.69 -1.55
CA ALA A 115 4.63 -9.73 -0.92
C ALA A 115 4.10 -8.28 -1.01
N ILE A 116 3.59 -7.88 -2.18
CA ILE A 116 3.00 -6.54 -2.35
C ILE A 116 1.76 -6.37 -1.47
N ILE A 117 0.85 -7.36 -1.46
CA ILE A 117 -0.33 -7.34 -0.59
C ILE A 117 0.09 -7.33 0.88
N ALA A 118 1.08 -8.13 1.28
CA ALA A 118 1.58 -8.17 2.66
C ALA A 118 2.10 -6.80 3.10
N GLY A 119 2.92 -6.13 2.28
CA GLY A 119 3.37 -4.76 2.56
C GLY A 119 2.19 -3.78 2.73
N MET A 120 1.18 -3.91 1.88
CA MET A 120 -0.02 -3.07 1.89
C MET A 120 -0.89 -3.24 3.14
N ILE A 121 -0.93 -4.44 3.75
CA ILE A 121 -1.85 -4.76 4.86
C ILE A 121 -1.16 -5.00 6.21
N HIS A 122 0.17 -4.95 6.29
CA HIS A 122 0.92 -5.44 7.45
C HIS A 122 0.52 -4.79 8.79
N ASP A 123 0.07 -3.55 8.74
CA ASP A 123 -0.36 -2.71 9.87
C ASP A 123 -1.84 -2.29 9.79
N TYR A 124 -2.64 -3.01 8.99
CA TYR A 124 -4.07 -2.75 8.87
C TYR A 124 -4.74 -2.79 10.26
N ASP A 125 -5.64 -1.83 10.54
CA ASP A 125 -6.36 -1.68 11.81
C ASP A 125 -5.47 -1.44 13.06
N HIS A 126 -4.22 -1.01 12.88
CA HIS A 126 -3.31 -0.78 14.01
C HIS A 126 -3.86 0.31 14.98
N PRO A 127 -3.98 0.05 16.30
CA PRO A 127 -4.63 0.96 17.27
C PRO A 127 -3.73 2.10 17.77
N GLY A 128 -2.49 2.17 17.29
CA GLY A 128 -1.50 3.17 17.68
C GLY A 128 -0.77 2.86 19.00
N LEU A 129 -0.96 1.64 19.52
CA LEU A 129 -0.40 1.16 20.78
C LEU A 129 0.41 -0.12 20.53
N ASN A 130 1.45 -0.36 21.33
CA ASN A 130 2.28 -1.55 21.17
C ASN A 130 1.72 -2.77 21.92
N ASN A 131 2.23 -3.96 21.58
CA ASN A 131 1.79 -5.23 22.17
C ASN A 131 1.90 -5.25 23.71
N ASN A 132 2.96 -4.66 24.27
CA ASN A 132 3.15 -4.60 25.73
C ASN A 132 2.03 -3.81 26.42
N PHE A 133 1.52 -2.75 25.80
CA PHE A 133 0.35 -2.03 26.31
C PHE A 133 -0.87 -2.95 26.34
N HIS A 134 -1.16 -3.62 25.23
CA HIS A 134 -2.30 -4.53 25.09
C HIS A 134 -2.29 -5.68 26.11
N ILE A 135 -1.12 -6.26 26.38
CA ILE A 135 -0.93 -7.29 27.41
C ILE A 135 -1.22 -6.73 28.80
N LYS A 136 -0.65 -5.55 29.12
CA LYS A 136 -0.79 -4.93 30.45
C LYS A 136 -2.23 -4.55 30.80
N VAL A 137 -3.01 -4.12 29.81
CA VAL A 137 -4.42 -3.74 30.00
C VAL A 137 -5.38 -4.90 29.74
N GLN A 138 -4.86 -6.10 29.44
CA GLN A 138 -5.65 -7.29 29.10
C GLN A 138 -6.71 -6.99 28.04
N SER A 139 -6.29 -6.27 26.99
CA SER A 139 -7.19 -5.95 25.88
C SER A 139 -7.71 -7.22 25.21
N TYR A 140 -8.84 -7.10 24.51
CA TYR A 140 -9.41 -8.22 23.74
C TYR A 140 -8.39 -8.87 22.79
N LEU A 141 -7.64 -8.06 22.03
CA LEU A 141 -6.62 -8.54 21.08
C LEU A 141 -5.54 -9.39 21.76
N ALA A 142 -5.05 -8.97 22.93
CA ALA A 142 -4.05 -9.72 23.70
C ALA A 142 -4.60 -10.98 24.40
N THR A 143 -5.92 -11.14 24.45
CA THR A 143 -6.56 -12.37 24.96
C THR A 143 -6.84 -13.34 23.83
N LEU A 144 -7.12 -12.82 22.64
CA LEU A 144 -7.46 -13.61 21.45
C LEU A 144 -6.23 -14.30 20.82
N TYR A 145 -5.08 -13.62 20.80
CA TYR A 145 -3.80 -14.07 20.24
C TYR A 145 -2.72 -14.21 21.31
#